data_AF-A0A2Z6LXL2-F1
#
_entry.id   AF-A0A2Z6LXL2-F1
#
_cell.length_a   1.000
_cell.length_b   1.000
_cell.length_c   1.000
_cell.angle_alpha   90.00
_cell.angle_beta   90.00
_cell.angle_gamma   90.00
#
_symmetry.space_group_name_H-M   'P 1'
#
loop_
_entity.id
_entity.type
_entity.pdbx_description
1 polymer ?
#
loop_
_entity_poly.entity_id
_entity_poly.type
_entity_poly.pdbx_seq_one_letter_code
_entity_poly.pdbx_strand_id
1 'polypeptide(L)'
;MALAPTQKVVLGSIAFAIFWILAVFPAVPFLPIGRTAGSLLGAMLMVIFRVISPDEAYAAIDLPILGLLFGTMVVSVYLERADMFKYIGKLLSWKSKGPKDLLCRICLISALSSALFTNDTSCVVLTEFILKIAKQHNLPPHPFLLALASSANIGSSATPIGNPQNLVIAVESKISFGDFLFGILPAMLIGVVVNALVLIAMYWKLLSGHKDVEDPIAEVAAEEEVNSHQFSPATMSHYSSLNSQELNGYLLESSSIQNSPQAQNLRNRLVSIESEIHRFHVGSAINSARNSSASKEGTNNDLPSETKVETSPSKTVVEIDRTMEAHVLVSSDGKDCLSAERKRLLWKTCVYLITLGMLIAMLLGLNMSWTAISAALALVVLDFKDARPSLEKVSYSLLIFFCGMFITVDGFNKTGIPSALWEFMEPYSRVDRSSGIVILALVILVLSNLASNVPTVLLLGARVAASAAAISKEDEKRAWLILAWVSTVAGNLSLLGSAANLIVCEQARRAPNISYTLTFWNHLKFGLPSTIIVTAIGLTLIR
;
A
#
# COMPACT_ATOMS: atom_id res chain seq x y z
N MET A 1 -18.19 -34.89 15.62
CA MET A 1 -16.83 -35.28 16.08
C MET A 1 -16.70 -34.86 17.54
N ALA A 2 -16.05 -35.64 18.41
CA ALA A 2 -15.96 -35.29 19.84
C ALA A 2 -15.03 -34.08 20.07
N LEU A 3 -15.43 -33.17 20.96
CA LEU A 3 -14.57 -32.08 21.44
C LEU A 3 -13.30 -32.65 22.10
N ALA A 4 -12.20 -31.93 21.97
CA ALA A 4 -10.97 -32.26 22.69
C ALA A 4 -11.18 -32.19 24.22
N PRO A 5 -10.24 -32.71 25.04
CA PRO A 5 -10.32 -32.56 26.49
C PRO A 5 -10.53 -31.09 26.89
N THR A 6 -11.38 -30.84 27.89
CA THR A 6 -11.81 -29.48 28.28
C THR A 6 -10.65 -28.51 28.47
N GLN A 7 -9.54 -28.98 29.05
CA GLN A 7 -8.32 -28.19 29.21
C GLN A 7 -7.74 -27.70 27.87
N LYS A 8 -7.63 -28.59 26.87
CA LYS A 8 -7.16 -28.23 25.52
C LYS A 8 -8.11 -27.25 24.84
N VAL A 9 -9.42 -27.44 25.01
CA VAL A 9 -10.44 -26.56 24.44
C VAL A 9 -10.33 -25.16 25.03
N VAL A 10 -10.27 -25.04 26.36
CA VAL A 10 -10.19 -23.75 27.05
C VAL A 10 -8.88 -23.03 26.73
N LEU A 11 -7.74 -23.71 26.88
CA LEU A 11 -6.44 -23.10 26.63
C LEU A 11 -6.23 -22.75 25.16
N GLY A 12 -6.65 -23.62 24.24
CA GLY A 12 -6.62 -23.34 22.81
C GLY A 12 -7.52 -22.17 22.42
N SER A 13 -8.70 -22.05 23.03
CA SER A 13 -9.58 -20.90 22.81
C SER A 13 -8.96 -19.59 23.30
N ILE A 14 -8.29 -19.61 24.46
CA ILE A 14 -7.57 -18.44 25.00
C ILE A 14 -6.44 -18.03 24.05
N ALA A 15 -5.60 -18.98 23.62
CA ALA A 15 -4.50 -18.71 22.69
C ALA A 15 -5.02 -18.15 21.36
N PHE A 16 -6.09 -18.73 20.81
CA PHE A 16 -6.72 -18.26 19.58
C PHE A 16 -7.34 -16.87 19.76
N ALA A 17 -8.00 -16.59 20.88
CA ALA A 17 -8.58 -15.27 21.17
C ALA A 17 -7.50 -14.18 21.26
N ILE A 18 -6.37 -14.47 21.91
CA ILE A 18 -5.22 -13.55 21.97
C ILE A 18 -4.68 -13.27 20.56
N PHE A 19 -4.45 -14.32 19.78
CA PHE A 19 -4.07 -14.19 18.37
C PHE A 19 -5.06 -13.32 17.60
N TRP A 20 -6.35 -13.64 17.70
CA TRP A 20 -7.42 -12.98 16.97
C TRP A 20 -7.49 -11.48 17.28
N ILE A 21 -7.48 -11.10 18.56
CA ILE A 21 -7.48 -9.69 18.99
C ILE A 21 -6.27 -8.96 18.39
N LEU A 22 -5.08 -9.54 18.48
CA LEU A 22 -3.85 -8.91 18.01
C LEU A 22 -3.71 -8.90 16.47
N ALA A 23 -4.34 -9.85 15.78
CA ALA A 23 -4.39 -9.90 14.32
C ALA A 23 -5.38 -8.89 13.74
N VAL A 24 -6.55 -8.71 14.39
CA VAL A 24 -7.61 -7.80 13.96
C VAL A 24 -7.35 -6.36 14.35
N PHE A 25 -6.81 -6.12 15.55
CA PHE A 25 -6.55 -4.78 16.08
C PHE A 25 -5.03 -4.53 16.12
N PRO A 26 -4.45 -3.85 15.10
CA PRO A 26 -2.99 -3.72 14.97
C PRO A 26 -2.33 -2.91 16.10
N ALA A 27 -3.10 -2.14 16.86
CA ALA A 27 -2.65 -1.33 17.96
C ALA A 27 -3.63 -1.44 19.13
N VAL A 28 -3.47 -2.49 19.93
CA VAL A 28 -4.16 -2.60 21.21
C VAL A 28 -3.45 -1.64 22.19
N PRO A 29 -4.15 -0.73 22.89
CA PRO A 29 -3.52 0.36 23.66
C PRO A 29 -2.49 -0.11 24.71
N PHE A 30 -2.65 -1.30 25.25
CA PHE A 30 -1.77 -1.86 26.28
C PHE A 30 -0.67 -2.79 25.73
N LEU A 31 -0.71 -3.17 24.44
CA LEU A 31 0.26 -4.09 23.85
C LEU A 31 0.52 -3.78 22.35
N PRO A 32 1.33 -2.75 22.02
CA PRO A 32 1.59 -2.31 20.64
C PRO A 32 2.64 -3.19 19.93
N ILE A 33 2.48 -4.51 19.96
CA ILE A 33 3.44 -5.45 19.36
C ILE A 33 3.19 -5.72 17.86
N GLY A 34 2.06 -5.26 17.33
CA GLY A 34 1.66 -5.43 15.94
C GLY A 34 1.18 -6.85 15.60
N ARG A 35 0.60 -6.99 14.41
CA ARG A 35 -0.07 -8.23 13.94
C ARG A 35 0.88 -9.43 13.87
N THR A 36 2.11 -9.21 13.39
CA THR A 36 3.12 -10.28 13.26
C THR A 36 3.50 -10.88 14.61
N ALA A 37 3.78 -10.05 15.61
CA ALA A 37 4.13 -10.53 16.94
C ALA A 37 2.93 -11.21 17.62
N GLY A 38 1.71 -10.70 17.43
CA GLY A 38 0.49 -11.35 17.91
C GLY A 38 0.28 -12.75 17.33
N SER A 39 0.58 -12.92 16.05
CA SER A 39 0.55 -14.22 15.37
C SER A 39 1.57 -15.22 15.95
N LEU A 40 2.80 -14.78 16.17
CA LEU A 40 3.83 -15.61 16.83
C LEU A 40 3.46 -15.94 18.28
N LEU A 41 2.89 -14.99 19.01
CA LEU A 41 2.44 -15.22 20.39
C LEU A 41 1.32 -16.27 20.44
N GLY A 42 0.34 -16.19 19.54
CA GLY A 42 -0.70 -17.21 19.39
C GLY A 42 -0.12 -18.61 19.15
N ALA A 43 0.81 -18.71 18.19
CA ALA A 43 1.48 -19.96 17.85
C ALA A 43 2.28 -20.52 19.03
N MET A 44 3.02 -19.67 19.72
CA MET A 44 3.81 -20.05 20.89
C MET A 44 2.90 -20.55 22.03
N LEU A 45 1.78 -19.86 22.29
CA LEU A 45 0.81 -20.27 23.30
C LEU A 45 0.15 -21.62 22.96
N MET A 46 -0.15 -21.89 21.69
CA MET A 46 -0.68 -23.21 21.27
C MET A 46 0.26 -24.37 21.63
N VAL A 47 1.57 -24.15 21.49
CA VAL A 47 2.60 -25.14 21.85
C VAL A 47 2.81 -25.20 23.36
N ILE A 48 2.93 -24.06 24.05
CA ILE A 48 3.13 -23.99 25.51
C ILE A 48 1.96 -24.64 26.26
N PHE A 49 0.74 -24.36 25.84
CA PHE A 49 -0.47 -24.97 26.41
C PHE A 49 -0.68 -26.43 25.98
N ARG A 50 0.23 -27.00 25.19
CA ARG A 50 0.16 -28.38 24.69
C ARG A 50 -1.15 -28.69 23.96
N VAL A 51 -1.71 -27.69 23.30
CA VAL A 51 -2.82 -27.88 22.36
C VAL A 51 -2.31 -28.71 21.19
N ILE A 52 -1.14 -28.33 20.67
CA ILE A 52 -0.36 -29.02 19.64
C ILE A 52 1.07 -29.28 20.12
N SER A 53 1.75 -30.26 19.51
CA SER A 53 3.18 -30.49 19.74
C SER A 53 4.05 -29.55 18.89
N PRO A 54 5.35 -29.38 19.22
CA PRO A 54 6.27 -28.62 18.38
C PRO A 54 6.38 -29.18 16.95
N ASP A 55 6.42 -30.51 16.80
CA ASP A 55 6.50 -31.16 15.48
C ASP A 55 5.25 -30.90 14.64
N GLU A 56 4.07 -30.95 15.28
CA GLU A 56 2.80 -30.59 14.64
C GLU A 56 2.77 -29.12 14.25
N ALA A 57 3.31 -28.23 15.08
CA ALA A 57 3.41 -26.81 14.76
C ALA A 57 4.29 -26.57 13.51
N TYR A 58 5.45 -27.24 13.39
CA TYR A 58 6.25 -27.15 12.18
C TYR A 58 5.54 -27.73 10.95
N ALA A 59 4.81 -28.85 11.12
CA ALA A 59 4.04 -29.48 10.05
C ALA A 59 2.84 -28.62 9.59
N ALA A 60 2.30 -27.76 10.46
CA ALA A 60 1.23 -26.84 10.11
C ALA A 60 1.68 -25.71 9.16
N ILE A 61 2.98 -25.44 9.04
CA ILE A 61 3.48 -24.37 8.18
C ILE A 61 3.47 -24.81 6.71
N ASP A 62 2.65 -24.16 5.90
CA ASP A 62 2.60 -24.42 4.45
C ASP A 62 3.71 -23.69 3.69
N LEU A 63 4.78 -24.43 3.35
CA LEU A 63 5.91 -23.91 2.57
C LEU A 63 5.54 -23.49 1.14
N PRO A 64 4.71 -24.23 0.38
CA PRO A 64 4.23 -23.77 -0.92
C PRO A 64 3.59 -22.37 -0.90
N ILE A 65 2.73 -22.08 0.07
CA ILE A 65 2.08 -20.77 0.22
C ILE A 65 3.13 -19.70 0.55
N LEU A 66 4.05 -19.96 1.48
CA LEU A 66 5.12 -19.01 1.83
C LEU A 66 6.06 -18.73 0.66
N GLY A 67 6.43 -19.77 -0.09
CA GLY A 67 7.27 -19.65 -1.29
C GLY A 67 6.60 -18.81 -2.38
N LEU A 68 5.30 -18.98 -2.55
CA LEU A 68 4.50 -18.23 -3.50
C LEU A 68 4.31 -16.76 -3.07
N LEU A 69 4.05 -16.50 -1.79
CA LEU A 69 4.02 -15.15 -1.21
C LEU A 69 5.37 -14.45 -1.40
N PHE A 70 6.46 -15.12 -1.09
CA PHE A 70 7.81 -14.58 -1.26
C PHE A 70 8.09 -14.24 -2.73
N GLY A 71 7.85 -15.19 -3.64
CA GLY A 71 8.09 -15.01 -5.07
C GLY A 71 7.32 -13.84 -5.66
N THR A 72 6.03 -13.73 -5.34
CA THR A 72 5.16 -12.64 -5.82
C THR A 72 5.53 -11.28 -5.24
N MET A 73 5.99 -11.21 -3.98
CA MET A 73 6.52 -9.97 -3.39
C MET A 73 7.80 -9.50 -4.09
N VAL A 74 8.75 -10.40 -4.36
CA VAL A 74 9.97 -10.06 -5.10
C VAL A 74 9.62 -9.55 -6.50
N VAL A 75 8.76 -10.27 -7.23
CA VAL A 75 8.30 -9.84 -8.57
C VAL A 75 7.66 -8.45 -8.52
N SER A 76 6.83 -8.18 -7.52
CA SER A 76 6.19 -6.86 -7.33
C SER A 76 7.21 -5.74 -7.11
N VAL A 77 8.27 -5.99 -6.32
CA VAL A 77 9.36 -5.02 -6.11
C VAL A 77 10.09 -4.70 -7.42
N TYR A 78 10.36 -5.71 -8.26
CA TYR A 78 11.01 -5.48 -9.56
C TYR A 78 10.11 -4.72 -10.54
N LEU A 79 8.80 -4.97 -10.52
CA LEU A 79 7.83 -4.20 -11.32
C LEU A 79 7.73 -2.75 -10.87
N GLU A 80 7.77 -2.51 -9.55
CA GLU A 80 7.84 -1.15 -8.99
C GLU A 80 9.08 -0.41 -9.51
N ARG A 81 10.25 -1.06 -9.47
CA ARG A 81 11.51 -0.50 -10.01
C ARG A 81 11.48 -0.31 -11.54
N ALA A 82 10.69 -1.10 -12.25
CA ALA A 82 10.47 -0.95 -13.69
C ALA A 82 9.54 0.22 -14.06
N ASP A 83 9.11 1.02 -13.08
CA ASP A 83 8.19 2.16 -13.20
C ASP A 83 6.75 1.75 -13.61
N MET A 84 6.38 0.49 -13.39
CA MET A 84 5.08 -0.06 -13.79
C MET A 84 3.91 0.79 -13.26
N PHE A 85 3.94 1.10 -11.96
CA PHE A 85 2.90 1.91 -11.32
C PHE A 85 2.87 3.37 -11.78
N LYS A 86 4.01 3.92 -12.25
CA LYS A 86 4.03 5.27 -12.84
C LYS A 86 3.28 5.28 -14.18
N TYR A 87 3.39 4.21 -14.97
CA TYR A 87 2.60 4.06 -16.19
C TYR A 87 1.11 3.89 -15.89
N ILE A 88 0.75 3.11 -14.84
CA ILE A 88 -0.64 3.01 -14.37
C ILE A 88 -1.17 4.39 -13.93
N GLY A 89 -0.41 5.13 -13.13
CA GLY A 89 -0.79 6.48 -12.66
C GLY A 89 -1.02 7.45 -13.82
N LYS A 90 -0.21 7.36 -14.89
CA LYS A 90 -0.42 8.14 -16.11
C LYS A 90 -1.67 7.71 -16.87
N LEU A 91 -1.97 6.41 -16.93
CA LEU A 91 -3.16 5.89 -17.59
C LEU A 91 -4.47 6.38 -16.93
N LEU A 92 -4.46 6.55 -15.61
CA LEU A 92 -5.58 7.13 -14.85
C LEU A 92 -5.92 8.56 -15.33
N SER A 93 -4.92 9.40 -15.60
CA SER A 93 -5.14 10.82 -15.93
C SER A 93 -5.19 11.12 -17.44
N TRP A 94 -4.53 10.35 -18.29
CA TRP A 94 -4.23 10.70 -19.69
C TRP A 94 -5.43 10.95 -20.63
N LYS A 95 -6.66 10.68 -20.21
CA LYS A 95 -7.84 10.95 -21.05
C LYS A 95 -9.12 11.17 -20.25
N SER A 96 -9.02 11.61 -19.00
CA SER A 96 -10.20 11.74 -18.12
C SER A 96 -11.15 12.83 -18.63
N LYS A 97 -12.40 12.46 -18.94
CA LYS A 97 -13.44 13.38 -19.45
C LYS A 97 -14.27 14.03 -18.34
N GLY A 98 -13.93 13.80 -17.08
CA GLY A 98 -14.59 14.39 -15.91
C GLY A 98 -14.56 13.48 -14.67
N PRO A 99 -15.15 13.91 -13.55
CA PRO A 99 -15.08 13.19 -12.27
C PRO A 99 -15.69 11.79 -12.32
N LYS A 100 -16.79 11.61 -13.07
CA LYS A 100 -17.45 10.30 -13.24
C LYS A 100 -16.60 9.33 -14.06
N ASP A 101 -15.97 9.80 -15.13
CA ASP A 101 -15.04 8.99 -15.95
C ASP A 101 -13.81 8.61 -15.13
N LEU A 102 -13.26 9.55 -14.35
CA LEU A 102 -12.14 9.28 -13.44
C LEU A 102 -12.50 8.19 -12.42
N LEU A 103 -13.69 8.25 -11.82
CA LEU A 103 -14.15 7.24 -10.86
C LEU A 103 -14.24 5.85 -11.50
N CYS A 104 -14.87 5.73 -12.68
CA CYS A 104 -14.94 4.46 -13.41
C CYS A 104 -13.55 3.90 -13.72
N ARG A 105 -12.62 4.76 -14.14
CA ARG A 105 -11.23 4.36 -14.42
C ARG A 105 -10.51 3.91 -13.18
N ILE A 106 -10.70 4.59 -12.06
CA ILE A 106 -10.14 4.16 -10.77
C ILE A 106 -10.68 2.77 -10.42
N CYS A 107 -11.98 2.52 -10.56
CA CYS A 107 -12.53 1.19 -10.30
C CYS A 107 -11.86 0.12 -11.19
N LEU A 108 -11.83 0.34 -12.51
CA LEU A 108 -11.28 -0.61 -13.46
C LEU A 108 -9.77 -0.86 -13.26
N ILE A 109 -8.99 0.21 -13.17
CA ILE A 109 -7.53 0.14 -13.05
C ILE A 109 -7.14 -0.44 -11.69
N SER A 110 -7.84 -0.08 -10.61
CA SER A 110 -7.57 -0.65 -9.28
C SER A 110 -7.90 -2.14 -9.24
N ALA A 111 -9.01 -2.56 -9.85
CA ALA A 111 -9.37 -3.97 -9.92
C ALA A 111 -8.33 -4.78 -10.72
N LEU A 112 -7.93 -4.30 -11.90
CA LEU A 112 -6.93 -4.98 -12.73
C LEU A 112 -5.55 -5.00 -12.07
N SER A 113 -5.13 -3.87 -11.49
CA SER A 113 -3.88 -3.76 -10.74
C SER A 113 -3.87 -4.74 -9.56
N SER A 114 -4.96 -4.81 -8.79
CA SER A 114 -5.07 -5.70 -7.63
C SER A 114 -5.28 -7.18 -7.99
N ALA A 115 -5.71 -7.49 -9.22
CA ALA A 115 -5.76 -8.86 -9.72
C ALA A 115 -4.38 -9.35 -10.18
N LEU A 116 -3.56 -8.46 -10.75
CA LEU A 116 -2.23 -8.79 -11.28
C LEU A 116 -1.12 -8.66 -10.22
N PHE A 117 -1.29 -7.73 -9.29
CA PHE A 117 -0.39 -7.47 -8.18
C PHE A 117 -1.10 -7.74 -6.87
N THR A 118 -0.35 -7.79 -5.78
CA THR A 118 -0.95 -7.87 -4.46
C THR A 118 -1.79 -6.62 -4.17
N ASN A 119 -2.94 -6.83 -3.53
CA ASN A 119 -3.89 -5.79 -3.16
C ASN A 119 -3.23 -4.65 -2.36
N ASP A 120 -2.40 -5.02 -1.38
CA ASP A 120 -1.67 -4.07 -0.53
C ASP A 120 -0.78 -3.11 -1.33
N THR A 121 0.01 -3.65 -2.28
CA THR A 121 0.90 -2.85 -3.13
C THR A 121 0.11 -1.92 -4.03
N SER A 122 -0.98 -2.42 -4.64
CA SER A 122 -1.85 -1.59 -5.48
C SER A 122 -2.47 -0.43 -4.69
N CYS A 123 -2.98 -0.68 -3.49
CA CYS A 123 -3.59 0.34 -2.65
C CYS A 123 -2.59 1.40 -2.19
N VAL A 124 -1.37 1.03 -1.77
CA VAL A 124 -0.34 2.00 -1.36
C VAL A 124 -0.05 2.96 -2.50
N VAL A 125 0.28 2.42 -3.68
CA VAL A 125 0.79 3.23 -4.77
C VAL A 125 -0.32 4.06 -5.42
N LEU A 126 -1.50 3.46 -5.67
CA LEU A 126 -2.59 4.16 -6.34
C LEU A 126 -3.22 5.25 -5.46
N THR A 127 -3.20 5.11 -4.13
CA THR A 127 -3.71 6.15 -3.22
C THR A 127 -2.99 7.48 -3.45
N GLU A 128 -1.65 7.47 -3.53
CA GLU A 128 -0.89 8.70 -3.76
C GLU A 128 -1.23 9.36 -5.10
N PHE A 129 -1.36 8.57 -6.16
CA PHE A 129 -1.72 9.09 -7.48
C PHE A 129 -3.13 9.66 -7.50
N ILE A 130 -4.09 8.97 -6.89
CA ILE A 130 -5.49 9.41 -6.83
C ILE A 130 -5.60 10.73 -6.04
N LEU A 131 -4.90 10.85 -4.92
CA LEU A 131 -4.89 12.10 -4.14
C LEU A 131 -4.27 13.25 -4.94
N LYS A 132 -3.15 13.01 -5.64
CA LYS A 132 -2.54 14.01 -6.53
C LYS A 132 -3.50 14.48 -7.62
N ILE A 133 -4.20 13.56 -8.28
CA ILE A 133 -5.19 13.87 -9.33
C ILE A 133 -6.39 14.63 -8.73
N ALA A 134 -6.91 14.16 -7.59
CA ALA A 134 -8.02 14.81 -6.89
C ALA A 134 -7.67 16.27 -6.55
N LYS A 135 -6.45 16.55 -6.07
CA LYS A 135 -5.99 17.93 -5.82
C LYS A 135 -5.96 18.78 -7.08
N GLN A 136 -5.35 18.25 -8.14
CA GLN A 136 -5.12 18.98 -9.38
C GLN A 136 -6.43 19.40 -10.04
N HIS A 137 -7.49 18.63 -9.83
CA HIS A 137 -8.82 18.91 -10.36
C HIS A 137 -9.79 19.44 -9.30
N ASN A 138 -9.30 19.80 -8.11
CA ASN A 138 -10.09 20.26 -6.97
C ASN A 138 -11.32 19.37 -6.66
N LEU A 139 -11.13 18.05 -6.71
CA LEU A 139 -12.19 17.06 -6.48
C LEU A 139 -12.14 16.51 -5.06
N PRO A 140 -13.30 16.20 -4.46
CA PRO A 140 -13.34 15.56 -3.15
C PRO A 140 -12.73 14.15 -3.23
N PRO A 141 -11.70 13.82 -2.43
CA PRO A 141 -10.97 12.55 -2.54
C PRO A 141 -11.80 11.33 -2.08
N HIS A 142 -12.81 11.56 -1.23
CA HIS A 142 -13.61 10.51 -0.59
C HIS A 142 -14.15 9.42 -1.53
N PRO A 143 -14.96 9.73 -2.58
CA PRO A 143 -15.50 8.70 -3.47
C PRO A 143 -14.41 7.93 -4.23
N PHE A 144 -13.28 8.57 -4.54
CA PHE A 144 -12.18 7.96 -5.26
C PHE A 144 -11.37 6.99 -4.40
N LEU A 145 -11.20 7.31 -3.12
CA LEU A 145 -10.56 6.40 -2.15
C LEU A 145 -11.45 5.18 -1.88
N LEU A 146 -12.76 5.37 -1.76
CA LEU A 146 -13.72 4.26 -1.67
C LEU A 146 -13.70 3.40 -2.93
N ALA A 147 -13.66 4.03 -4.11
CA ALA A 147 -13.54 3.34 -5.40
C ALA A 147 -12.27 2.48 -5.48
N LEU A 148 -11.12 3.02 -5.06
CA LEU A 148 -9.86 2.30 -5.00
C LEU A 148 -9.97 1.08 -4.08
N ALA A 149 -10.33 1.29 -2.81
CA ALA A 149 -10.35 0.21 -1.82
C ALA A 149 -11.33 -0.90 -2.20
N SER A 150 -12.56 -0.52 -2.58
CA SER A 150 -13.61 -1.48 -2.91
C SER A 150 -13.31 -2.28 -4.18
N SER A 151 -12.81 -1.60 -5.22
CA SER A 151 -12.49 -2.26 -6.49
C SER A 151 -11.20 -3.06 -6.40
N ALA A 152 -10.24 -2.68 -5.55
CA ALA A 152 -9.04 -3.47 -5.30
C ALA A 152 -9.38 -4.80 -4.61
N ASN A 153 -10.29 -4.81 -3.62
CA ASN A 153 -10.79 -6.06 -3.04
C ASN A 153 -11.52 -6.91 -4.09
N ILE A 154 -12.48 -6.35 -4.83
CA ILE A 154 -13.21 -7.08 -5.89
C ILE A 154 -12.25 -7.63 -6.96
N GLY A 155 -11.27 -6.85 -7.40
CA GLY A 155 -10.28 -7.26 -8.38
C GLY A 155 -9.38 -8.38 -7.89
N SER A 156 -8.85 -8.26 -6.66
CA SER A 156 -7.99 -9.29 -6.06
C SER A 156 -8.67 -10.65 -5.91
N SER A 157 -10.01 -10.68 -5.86
CA SER A 157 -10.77 -11.92 -5.77
C SER A 157 -10.58 -12.84 -6.99
N ALA A 158 -10.25 -12.28 -8.15
CA ALA A 158 -10.18 -13.02 -9.42
C ALA A 158 -8.92 -13.88 -9.58
N THR A 159 -7.87 -13.66 -8.80
CA THR A 159 -6.63 -14.41 -8.93
C THR A 159 -6.15 -14.96 -7.59
N PRO A 160 -5.42 -16.09 -7.60
CA PRO A 160 -4.74 -16.58 -6.40
C PRO A 160 -3.75 -15.56 -5.82
N ILE A 161 -3.01 -14.86 -6.69
CA ILE A 161 -1.93 -13.92 -6.28
C ILE A 161 -2.43 -12.56 -5.80
N GLY A 162 -3.69 -12.19 -6.08
CA GLY A 162 -4.21 -10.87 -5.77
C GLY A 162 -4.27 -10.60 -4.27
N ASN A 163 -4.54 -11.61 -3.46
CA ASN A 163 -4.51 -11.49 -2.01
C ASN A 163 -4.08 -12.81 -1.33
N PRO A 164 -3.62 -12.76 -0.07
CA PRO A 164 -3.15 -13.97 0.59
C PRO A 164 -4.23 -15.00 0.89
N GLN A 165 -5.48 -14.61 1.14
CA GLN A 165 -6.55 -15.59 1.41
C GLN A 165 -6.88 -16.45 0.19
N ASN A 166 -6.87 -15.87 -1.02
CA ASN A 166 -7.05 -16.59 -2.26
C ASN A 166 -5.90 -17.53 -2.55
N LEU A 167 -4.70 -17.16 -2.11
CA LEU A 167 -3.53 -18.01 -2.21
C LEU A 167 -3.69 -19.30 -1.42
N VAL A 168 -4.13 -19.17 -0.17
CA VAL A 168 -4.46 -20.31 0.69
C VAL A 168 -5.51 -21.19 0.02
N ILE A 169 -6.60 -20.58 -0.50
CA ILE A 169 -7.65 -21.32 -1.19
C ILE A 169 -7.11 -22.08 -2.39
N ALA A 170 -6.31 -21.44 -3.25
CA ALA A 170 -5.80 -22.07 -4.46
C ALA A 170 -4.88 -23.26 -4.16
N VAL A 171 -4.04 -23.16 -3.12
CA VAL A 171 -3.14 -24.25 -2.73
C VAL A 171 -3.90 -25.40 -2.07
N GLU A 172 -4.80 -25.10 -1.12
CA GLU A 172 -5.60 -26.11 -0.40
C GLU A 172 -6.58 -26.85 -1.32
N SER A 173 -7.27 -26.11 -2.20
CA SER A 173 -8.21 -26.68 -3.16
C SER A 173 -7.54 -27.39 -4.35
N LYS A 174 -6.24 -27.15 -4.56
CA LYS A 174 -5.47 -27.60 -5.73
C LYS A 174 -6.08 -27.16 -7.07
N ILE A 175 -6.88 -26.10 -7.07
CA ILE A 175 -7.45 -25.51 -8.29
C ILE A 175 -6.32 -24.83 -9.07
N SER A 176 -6.26 -25.10 -10.38
CA SER A 176 -5.27 -24.45 -11.26
C SER A 176 -5.50 -22.94 -11.32
N PHE A 177 -4.45 -22.15 -11.60
CA PHE A 177 -4.59 -20.69 -11.66
C PHE A 177 -5.61 -20.27 -12.73
N GLY A 178 -5.60 -20.93 -13.89
CA GLY A 178 -6.55 -20.68 -14.97
C GLY A 178 -7.99 -20.99 -14.56
N ASP A 179 -8.22 -22.15 -13.94
CA ASP A 179 -9.55 -22.54 -13.45
C ASP A 179 -10.10 -21.57 -12.40
N PHE A 180 -9.24 -21.13 -11.48
CA PHE A 180 -9.59 -20.15 -10.47
C PHE A 180 -9.97 -18.82 -11.12
N LEU A 181 -9.15 -18.35 -12.06
CA LEU A 181 -9.38 -17.11 -12.80
C LEU A 181 -10.69 -17.17 -13.58
N PHE A 182 -10.89 -18.19 -14.42
CA PHE A 182 -12.08 -18.26 -15.26
C PHE A 182 -13.37 -18.49 -14.46
N GLY A 183 -13.30 -19.14 -13.30
CA GLY A 183 -14.45 -19.34 -12.41
C GLY A 183 -14.94 -18.04 -11.74
N ILE A 184 -14.04 -17.11 -11.43
CA ILE A 184 -14.37 -15.85 -10.72
C ILE A 184 -14.40 -14.62 -11.64
N LEU A 185 -13.70 -14.66 -12.78
CA LEU A 185 -13.58 -13.53 -13.71
C LEU A 185 -14.94 -12.90 -14.11
N PRO A 186 -16.00 -13.67 -14.44
CA PRO A 186 -17.31 -13.08 -14.73
C PRO A 186 -17.90 -12.31 -13.54
N ALA A 187 -17.77 -12.86 -12.33
CA ALA A 187 -18.22 -12.22 -11.10
C ALA A 187 -17.42 -10.94 -10.83
N MET A 188 -16.11 -10.96 -11.03
CA MET A 188 -15.25 -9.78 -10.87
C MET A 188 -15.62 -8.66 -11.84
N LEU A 189 -15.75 -8.96 -13.14
CA LEU A 189 -16.05 -7.94 -14.15
C LEU A 189 -17.40 -7.25 -13.87
N ILE A 190 -18.44 -8.04 -13.60
CA ILE A 190 -19.77 -7.51 -13.28
C ILE A 190 -19.75 -6.81 -11.93
N GLY A 191 -19.05 -7.35 -10.93
CA GLY A 191 -18.89 -6.77 -9.61
C GLY A 191 -18.23 -5.39 -9.64
N VAL A 192 -17.19 -5.19 -10.45
CA VAL A 192 -16.54 -3.89 -10.64
C VAL A 192 -17.48 -2.88 -11.28
N VAL A 193 -18.23 -3.29 -12.30
CA VAL A 193 -19.23 -2.43 -12.97
C VAL A 193 -20.32 -2.02 -11.98
N VAL A 194 -20.89 -2.97 -11.24
CA VAL A 194 -21.92 -2.72 -10.23
C VAL A 194 -21.39 -1.80 -9.13
N ASN A 195 -20.18 -2.06 -8.63
CA ASN A 195 -19.54 -1.23 -7.61
C ASN A 195 -19.36 0.22 -8.10
N ALA A 196 -18.92 0.41 -9.34
CA ALA A 196 -18.82 1.73 -9.96
C ALA A 196 -20.19 2.41 -10.09
N LEU A 197 -21.25 1.68 -10.49
CA LEU A 197 -22.61 2.22 -10.59
C LEU A 197 -23.15 2.65 -9.21
N VAL A 198 -22.95 1.85 -8.17
CA VAL A 198 -23.35 2.19 -6.79
C VAL A 198 -22.65 3.46 -6.32
N LEU A 199 -21.33 3.57 -6.54
CA LEU A 199 -20.57 4.78 -6.20
C LEU A 199 -21.06 6.01 -6.98
N ILE A 200 -21.30 5.88 -8.28
CA ILE A 200 -21.83 6.97 -9.11
C ILE A 200 -23.21 7.41 -8.64
N ALA A 201 -24.09 6.47 -8.31
CA ALA A 201 -25.44 6.77 -7.83
C ALA A 201 -25.38 7.49 -6.47
N MET A 202 -24.58 6.99 -5.52
CA MET A 202 -24.46 7.58 -4.19
C MET A 202 -23.81 8.97 -4.21
N TYR A 203 -22.78 9.17 -5.03
CA TYR A 203 -22.04 10.43 -5.11
C TYR A 203 -22.43 11.26 -6.35
N TRP A 204 -23.61 11.03 -6.93
CA TRP A 204 -24.04 11.65 -8.18
C TRP A 204 -23.99 13.18 -8.14
N LYS A 205 -24.55 13.78 -7.08
CA LYS A 205 -24.61 15.24 -6.90
C LYS A 205 -23.20 15.82 -6.75
N LEU A 206 -22.38 15.20 -5.91
CA LEU A 206 -21.00 15.60 -5.64
C LEU A 206 -20.14 15.55 -6.91
N LEU A 207 -20.32 14.53 -7.74
CA LEU A 207 -19.59 14.34 -9.00
C LEU A 207 -20.13 15.19 -10.17
N SER A 208 -21.33 15.76 -10.05
CA SER A 208 -21.97 16.55 -11.11
C SER A 208 -21.85 18.06 -10.90
N GLY A 209 -21.71 18.52 -9.65
CA GLY A 209 -21.70 19.96 -9.31
C GLY A 209 -20.45 20.75 -9.69
N HIS A 210 -19.36 20.10 -10.12
CA HIS A 210 -18.08 20.78 -10.40
C HIS A 210 -17.95 21.31 -11.85
N LYS A 211 -19.07 21.52 -12.54
CA LYS A 211 -19.03 22.13 -13.89
C LYS A 211 -19.08 23.65 -13.87
N ASP A 212 -19.53 24.27 -12.79
CA ASP A 212 -19.66 25.72 -12.67
C ASP A 212 -19.40 26.09 -11.21
N VAL A 213 -18.42 26.96 -10.97
CA VAL A 213 -18.17 27.84 -9.80
C VAL A 213 -16.65 27.96 -9.63
N GLU A 214 -16.11 28.99 -10.28
CA GLU A 214 -14.99 29.73 -9.73
C GLU A 214 -15.40 30.35 -8.38
N ASP A 215 -14.45 30.29 -7.45
CA ASP A 215 -14.36 30.88 -6.11
C ASP A 215 -14.85 30.09 -4.86
N PRO A 216 -14.03 30.13 -3.77
CA PRO A 216 -14.21 29.34 -2.56
C PRO A 216 -15.04 30.08 -1.50
N ILE A 217 -15.41 29.33 -0.46
CA ILE A 217 -16.07 29.74 0.80
C ILE A 217 -17.60 29.60 0.78
N ALA A 218 -18.07 28.40 1.09
CA ALA A 218 -19.15 28.13 2.05
C ALA A 218 -19.36 26.60 2.17
N GLU A 219 -19.88 26.13 3.30
CA GLU A 219 -20.22 24.74 3.62
C GLU A 219 -19.11 23.81 4.15
N VAL A 220 -18.24 24.32 5.03
CA VAL A 220 -17.65 23.48 6.11
C VAL A 220 -17.84 24.16 7.48
N ALA A 221 -18.99 24.81 7.68
CA ALA A 221 -19.32 25.47 8.94
C ALA A 221 -20.74 25.08 9.39
N ALA A 222 -20.93 23.80 9.68
CA ALA A 222 -22.05 23.30 10.47
C ALA A 222 -21.79 21.83 10.81
N GLU A 223 -20.93 21.57 11.81
CA GLU A 223 -20.97 20.32 12.63
C GLU A 223 -19.92 20.31 13.77
N GLU A 224 -19.06 21.32 13.91
CA GLU A 224 -18.22 21.50 15.10
C GLU A 224 -18.71 22.66 15.98
N GLU A 225 -19.87 22.51 16.63
CA GLU A 225 -20.22 23.40 17.74
C GLU A 225 -21.17 22.75 18.76
N VAL A 226 -20.79 21.60 19.32
CA VAL A 226 -21.33 21.15 20.62
C VAL A 226 -20.23 20.43 21.40
N ASN A 227 -19.52 21.20 22.24
CA ASN A 227 -18.89 20.80 23.53
C ASN A 227 -17.58 21.56 23.79
N SER A 228 -17.68 22.80 24.27
CA SER A 228 -16.74 23.30 25.28
C SER A 228 -17.34 24.52 25.97
N HIS A 229 -17.88 24.32 27.17
CA HIS A 229 -18.09 25.40 28.11
C HIS A 229 -16.72 25.90 28.59
N GLN A 230 -16.34 27.10 28.18
CA GLN A 230 -15.35 27.88 28.91
C GLN A 230 -15.81 29.34 28.92
N PHE A 231 -16.23 29.77 30.12
CA PHE A 231 -16.62 31.15 30.41
C PHE A 231 -15.43 32.08 30.18
N SER A 232 -15.69 33.20 29.49
CA SER A 232 -14.89 34.42 29.59
C SER A 232 -15.83 35.63 29.55
N PRO A 233 -15.58 36.65 30.39
CA PRO A 233 -16.55 37.70 30.65
C PRO A 233 -16.67 38.70 29.49
N ALA A 234 -17.88 39.25 29.40
CA ALA A 234 -18.35 40.17 28.38
C ALA A 234 -17.52 41.46 28.27
N THR A 235 -17.31 41.93 27.04
CA THR A 235 -17.13 43.36 26.77
C THR A 235 -17.98 43.71 25.56
N MET A 236 -19.03 44.49 25.82
CA MET A 236 -19.99 44.99 24.83
C MET A 236 -19.34 46.06 23.96
N SER A 237 -19.48 45.94 22.63
CA SER A 237 -19.36 47.06 21.71
C SER A 237 -20.76 47.64 21.47
N HIS A 238 -21.01 48.85 21.96
CA HIS A 238 -22.10 49.68 21.42
C HIS A 238 -21.56 50.78 20.52
N TYR A 239 -22.38 51.02 19.52
CA TYR A 239 -22.24 51.88 18.37
C TYR A 239 -22.06 53.38 18.68
N SER A 240 -21.45 54.03 17.67
CA SER A 240 -21.80 55.33 17.09
C SER A 240 -21.35 56.64 17.75
N SER A 241 -20.57 57.35 16.93
CA SER A 241 -20.79 58.73 16.49
C SER A 241 -20.00 59.87 17.17
N LEU A 242 -19.49 60.70 16.24
CA LEU A 242 -19.24 62.15 16.32
C LEU A 242 -17.96 62.64 17.01
N ASN A 243 -17.07 63.12 16.13
CA ASN A 243 -16.15 64.24 16.36
C ASN A 243 -16.80 65.33 17.22
N SER A 244 -16.13 65.78 18.27
CA SER A 244 -15.62 67.16 18.42
C SER A 244 -15.28 67.49 19.87
N GLN A 245 -14.25 68.33 20.03
CA GLN A 245 -13.95 69.22 21.16
C GLN A 245 -13.24 68.64 22.39
N GLU A 246 -11.95 69.02 22.45
CA GLU A 246 -11.22 69.37 23.67
C GLU A 246 -12.10 70.22 24.60
N LEU A 247 -12.08 69.93 25.91
CA LEU A 247 -11.46 70.81 26.91
C LEU A 247 -11.57 70.19 28.31
N ASN A 248 -10.41 69.96 28.91
CA ASN A 248 -10.24 69.64 30.33
C ASN A 248 -10.75 70.77 31.22
N GLY A 249 -11.48 70.39 32.28
CA GLY A 249 -11.92 71.28 33.36
C GLY A 249 -11.83 70.59 34.72
N TYR A 250 -10.64 70.71 35.32
CA TYR A 250 -10.34 70.90 36.76
C TYR A 250 -10.97 70.01 37.87
N LEU A 251 -10.05 69.40 38.64
CA LEU A 251 -9.96 69.31 40.12
C LEU A 251 -10.91 68.31 40.82
N LEU A 252 -10.51 67.56 41.86
CA LEU A 252 -9.47 67.70 42.88
C LEU A 252 -9.22 66.33 43.56
N GLU A 253 -8.04 66.23 44.17
CA GLU A 253 -7.69 65.38 45.34
C GLU A 253 -7.58 63.85 45.15
N SER A 254 -6.51 63.17 45.57
CA SER A 254 -5.41 63.56 46.46
C SER A 254 -4.24 62.56 46.36
N SER A 255 -3.04 63.14 46.22
CA SER A 255 -1.72 62.73 46.76
C SER A 255 -1.29 61.27 46.77
N SER A 256 -0.44 60.98 45.77
CA SER A 256 0.72 60.08 45.80
C SER A 256 1.77 60.46 46.86
N ILE A 257 2.49 59.46 47.38
CA ILE A 257 3.88 59.60 47.85
C ILE A 257 4.81 59.00 46.79
N GLN A 258 5.83 59.78 46.44
CA GLN A 258 6.83 59.58 45.39
C GLN A 258 7.94 58.58 45.80
N ASN A 259 8.54 57.86 44.85
CA ASN A 259 9.87 58.18 44.29
C ASN A 259 10.43 57.09 43.35
N SER A 260 11.06 57.60 42.28
CA SER A 260 11.82 57.00 41.16
C SER A 260 13.22 56.50 41.58
N PRO A 261 14.12 55.98 40.70
CA PRO A 261 14.01 55.07 39.54
C PRO A 261 15.00 53.87 39.64
N GLN A 262 14.91 52.85 38.77
CA GLN A 262 16.07 52.22 38.10
C GLN A 262 15.71 51.02 37.21
N ALA A 263 16.58 50.78 36.22
CA ALA A 263 16.83 49.53 35.48
C ALA A 263 16.01 49.22 34.20
N GLN A 264 16.50 49.86 33.12
CA GLN A 264 17.02 49.24 31.89
C GLN A 264 16.21 48.19 31.11
N ASN A 265 15.85 48.65 29.91
CA ASN A 265 15.34 47.99 28.72
C ASN A 265 16.10 46.75 28.24
N LEU A 266 15.36 45.75 27.73
CA LEU A 266 15.81 44.82 26.67
C LEU A 266 14.59 44.19 25.96
N ARG A 267 14.28 44.62 24.73
CA ARG A 267 13.97 43.75 23.55
C ARG A 267 13.41 44.55 22.37
N ASN A 268 14.13 44.50 21.23
CA ASN A 268 13.64 44.15 19.88
C ASN A 268 14.78 44.46 18.88
N ARG A 269 15.39 43.44 18.27
CA ARG A 269 15.11 42.84 16.93
C ARG A 269 15.83 43.58 15.79
N LEU A 270 16.73 42.85 15.11
CA LEU A 270 16.86 42.64 13.64
C LEU A 270 18.30 42.76 13.08
N VAL A 271 18.67 41.68 12.37
CA VAL A 271 19.57 41.57 11.20
C VAL A 271 21.05 41.93 11.37
N SER A 272 21.93 40.95 11.14
CA SER A 272 23.30 41.20 10.66
C SER A 272 23.70 40.20 9.60
N ILE A 273 24.35 40.77 8.59
CA ILE A 273 25.13 40.17 7.51
C ILE A 273 26.51 39.78 8.07
N GLU A 274 27.24 39.02 7.25
CA GLU A 274 28.71 38.93 7.17
C GLU A 274 29.44 37.72 7.79
N SER A 275 30.63 37.56 7.26
CA SER A 275 31.29 36.34 6.82
C SER A 275 32.61 36.11 7.56
N GLU A 276 33.01 34.83 7.55
CA GLU A 276 34.40 34.35 7.47
C GLU A 276 35.32 34.26 8.72
N ILE A 277 36.01 33.10 8.75
CA ILE A 277 37.36 32.78 9.29
C ILE A 277 37.49 32.06 10.66
N HIS A 278 37.79 30.74 10.58
CA HIS A 278 38.99 30.04 11.14
C HIS A 278 38.98 28.56 10.63
N ARG A 279 39.83 28.10 9.69
CA ARG A 279 41.24 27.57 9.77
C ARG A 279 41.44 26.54 10.92
N PHE A 280 41.99 25.32 10.79
CA PHE A 280 42.94 24.57 9.93
C PHE A 280 42.59 23.05 10.02
N HIS A 281 42.90 22.09 9.13
CA HIS A 281 44.21 21.58 8.67
C HIS A 281 44.04 20.73 7.39
N VAL A 282 44.96 20.88 6.42
CA VAL A 282 45.15 20.02 5.25
C VAL A 282 46.55 19.40 5.33
N GLY A 283 46.64 18.09 5.15
CA GLY A 283 47.86 17.32 4.91
C GLY A 283 47.79 16.65 3.55
N SER A 284 48.87 16.76 2.79
CA SER A 284 48.97 16.40 1.37
C SER A 284 49.12 14.90 1.12
N ALA A 285 48.58 14.40 0.02
CA ALA A 285 49.17 13.25 -0.70
C ALA A 285 48.79 13.33 -2.19
N ILE A 286 49.83 13.43 -3.02
CA ILE A 286 49.81 13.51 -4.46
C ILE A 286 50.36 12.20 -5.04
N ASN A 287 49.83 11.81 -6.21
CA ASN A 287 50.33 10.89 -7.25
C ASN A 287 50.11 9.38 -7.14
N SER A 288 49.41 8.83 -8.14
CA SER A 288 50.02 7.92 -9.11
C SER A 288 49.09 7.64 -10.31
N ALA A 289 49.42 8.20 -11.47
CA ALA A 289 49.07 7.65 -12.77
C ALA A 289 50.39 7.31 -13.49
N ARG A 290 50.50 6.11 -14.06
CA ARG A 290 51.66 5.62 -14.81
C ARG A 290 51.17 4.89 -16.06
N ASN A 291 51.60 5.39 -17.22
CA ASN A 291 51.80 4.78 -18.55
C ASN A 291 52.44 5.91 -19.38
N SER A 292 53.44 5.78 -20.25
CA SER A 292 54.08 4.65 -20.95
C SER A 292 55.32 5.17 -21.71
N SER A 293 56.29 4.27 -22.04
CA SER A 293 57.25 4.26 -23.19
C SER A 293 58.17 5.49 -23.43
N ALA A 294 59.42 5.44 -23.93
CA ALA A 294 60.44 4.45 -24.30
C ALA A 294 61.70 5.26 -24.70
N SER A 295 62.84 4.55 -24.86
CA SER A 295 64.09 4.93 -25.59
C SER A 295 65.14 5.90 -24.98
N LYS A 296 66.24 5.26 -24.55
CA LYS A 296 67.67 5.43 -24.91
C LYS A 296 68.46 6.73 -24.65
N GLU A 297 69.62 6.51 -23.99
CA GLU A 297 70.98 7.06 -24.21
C GLU A 297 71.13 8.55 -24.58
N GLY A 298 71.98 9.37 -23.98
CA GLY A 298 73.08 9.18 -23.05
C GLY A 298 73.89 10.49 -23.04
N THR A 299 74.46 10.83 -21.87
CA THR A 299 75.68 11.65 -21.64
C THR A 299 75.81 13.10 -22.15
N ASN A 300 76.11 13.95 -21.16
CA ASN A 300 77.08 15.06 -21.12
C ASN A 300 76.67 16.49 -21.57
N ASN A 301 76.74 17.34 -20.54
CA ASN A 301 77.50 18.58 -20.43
C ASN A 301 77.04 19.91 -21.07
N ASP A 302 77.12 20.90 -20.19
CA ASP A 302 77.51 22.31 -20.36
C ASP A 302 76.47 23.38 -20.77
N LEU A 303 76.42 24.36 -19.86
CA LEU A 303 75.88 25.74 -19.89
C LEU A 303 76.64 26.62 -20.93
N PRO A 304 76.42 27.95 -21.07
CA PRO A 304 75.24 28.84 -20.93
C PRO A 304 75.02 29.72 -22.20
N SER A 305 74.10 30.70 -22.08
CA SER A 305 74.14 32.03 -22.73
C SER A 305 73.65 32.10 -24.19
N GLU A 306 73.04 33.15 -24.73
CA GLU A 306 72.74 34.51 -24.30
C GLU A 306 71.82 35.14 -25.37
N THR A 307 71.06 36.20 -25.01
CA THR A 307 70.61 37.31 -25.89
C THR A 307 69.67 37.02 -27.09
N LYS A 308 68.80 37.91 -27.57
CA LYS A 308 68.15 39.18 -27.17
C LYS A 308 67.36 39.62 -28.42
N VAL A 309 66.37 40.48 -28.21
CA VAL A 309 65.81 41.46 -29.18
C VAL A 309 64.66 41.00 -30.10
N GLU A 310 63.48 41.52 -29.73
CA GLU A 310 62.50 42.30 -30.50
C GLU A 310 62.22 41.92 -31.97
N THR A 311 60.94 41.73 -32.30
CA THR A 311 60.07 42.78 -32.88
C THR A 311 58.72 42.19 -33.30
N SER A 312 57.64 42.82 -32.87
CA SER A 312 56.31 42.77 -33.51
C SER A 312 56.31 43.81 -34.65
N PRO A 313 55.56 43.65 -35.77
CA PRO A 313 54.11 43.50 -35.70
C PRO A 313 53.39 42.70 -36.84
N SER A 314 52.12 42.40 -36.51
CA SER A 314 50.96 42.31 -37.41
C SER A 314 50.63 40.98 -38.11
N LYS A 315 49.49 40.43 -37.64
CA LYS A 315 48.39 39.73 -38.34
C LYS A 315 48.77 38.63 -39.33
N THR A 316 48.32 37.40 -39.07
CA THR A 316 47.32 36.64 -39.86
C THR A 316 47.15 35.23 -39.24
N VAL A 317 45.90 34.90 -38.88
CA VAL A 317 45.27 33.55 -38.83
C VAL A 317 45.98 32.43 -38.07
N VAL A 318 45.44 32.05 -36.92
CA VAL A 318 45.18 30.63 -36.55
C VAL A 318 43.95 30.60 -35.62
N GLU A 319 42.76 30.51 -36.21
CA GLU A 319 41.52 30.12 -35.52
C GLU A 319 41.21 28.67 -35.90
N ILE A 320 42.10 27.75 -35.56
CA ILE A 320 41.84 26.31 -35.66
C ILE A 320 42.60 25.64 -34.52
N ASP A 321 41.94 25.48 -33.37
CA ASP A 321 42.14 24.27 -32.53
C ASP A 321 41.16 24.13 -31.35
N ARG A 322 40.18 25.04 -31.15
CA ARG A 322 39.22 24.92 -30.03
C ARG A 322 37.90 24.23 -30.36
N THR A 323 37.64 23.95 -31.63
CA THR A 323 36.37 23.35 -32.07
C THR A 323 36.41 21.82 -32.15
N MET A 324 37.59 21.20 -32.17
CA MET A 324 37.71 19.74 -32.31
C MET A 324 37.69 19.01 -30.97
N GLU A 325 38.25 19.57 -29.89
CA GLU A 325 38.14 18.99 -28.54
C GLU A 325 36.74 19.14 -27.94
N ALA A 326 36.03 20.24 -28.26
CA ALA A 326 34.65 20.45 -27.81
C ALA A 326 33.66 19.48 -28.50
N HIS A 327 33.88 19.13 -29.77
CA HIS A 327 33.01 18.17 -30.48
C HIS A 327 33.28 16.70 -30.11
N VAL A 328 34.49 16.34 -29.67
CA VAL A 328 34.82 14.97 -29.23
C VAL A 328 34.29 14.70 -27.82
N LEU A 329 34.40 15.65 -26.89
CA LEU A 329 33.86 15.52 -25.53
C LEU A 329 32.32 15.49 -25.49
N VAL A 330 31.64 16.25 -26.35
CA VAL A 330 30.17 16.27 -26.44
C VAL A 330 29.61 15.02 -27.16
N SER A 331 30.37 14.39 -28.06
CA SER A 331 29.92 13.18 -28.77
C SER A 331 30.08 11.88 -27.94
N SER A 332 31.05 11.84 -27.02
CA SER A 332 31.26 10.68 -26.13
C SER A 332 30.19 10.61 -25.04
N ASP A 333 29.90 11.75 -24.40
CA ASP A 333 28.92 11.83 -23.31
C ASP A 333 27.47 11.53 -23.79
N GLY A 334 27.14 11.96 -25.01
CA GLY A 334 25.86 11.63 -25.65
C GLY A 334 25.69 10.15 -26.02
N LYS A 335 26.77 9.46 -26.42
CA LYS A 335 26.74 8.01 -26.72
C LYS A 335 26.61 7.15 -25.46
N ASP A 336 27.28 7.54 -24.38
CA ASP A 336 27.19 6.84 -23.10
C ASP A 336 25.81 7.02 -22.45
N CYS A 337 25.20 8.21 -22.57
CA CYS A 337 23.84 8.48 -22.13
C CYS A 337 22.78 7.66 -22.92
N LEU A 338 22.87 7.62 -24.26
CA LEU A 338 21.99 6.80 -25.11
C LEU A 338 22.15 5.29 -24.85
N SER A 339 23.38 4.84 -24.58
CA SER A 339 23.69 3.46 -24.20
C SER A 339 23.08 3.10 -22.84
N ALA A 340 23.15 4.00 -21.86
CA ALA A 340 22.56 3.82 -20.54
C ALA A 340 21.02 3.78 -20.57
N GLU A 341 20.38 4.67 -21.33
CA GLU A 341 18.93 4.64 -21.52
C GLU A 341 18.46 3.35 -22.21
N ARG A 342 19.17 2.91 -23.25
CA ARG A 342 18.87 1.64 -23.94
C ARG A 342 19.02 0.45 -23.02
N LYS A 343 20.08 0.39 -22.21
CA LYS A 343 20.28 -0.66 -21.20
C LYS A 343 19.15 -0.66 -20.16
N ARG A 344 18.73 0.52 -19.69
CA ARG A 344 17.61 0.65 -18.75
C ARG A 344 16.28 0.19 -19.37
N LEU A 345 16.03 0.56 -20.63
CA LEU A 345 14.83 0.13 -21.35
C LEU A 345 14.81 -1.38 -21.55
N LEU A 346 15.92 -1.97 -21.97
CA LEU A 346 16.06 -3.42 -22.12
C LEU A 346 15.82 -4.13 -20.79
N TRP A 347 16.41 -3.65 -19.70
CA TRP A 347 16.18 -4.20 -18.36
C TRP A 347 14.70 -4.17 -17.98
N LYS A 348 14.00 -3.04 -18.18
CA LYS A 348 12.55 -2.94 -17.96
C LYS A 348 11.77 -3.95 -18.80
N THR A 349 12.10 -4.06 -20.08
CA THR A 349 11.46 -5.03 -20.99
C THR A 349 11.67 -6.47 -20.52
N CYS A 350 12.88 -6.82 -20.07
CA CYS A 350 13.17 -8.13 -19.51
C CYS A 350 12.36 -8.41 -18.23
N VAL A 351 12.24 -7.43 -17.32
CA VAL A 351 11.39 -7.56 -16.12
C VAL A 351 9.94 -7.87 -16.52
N TYR A 352 9.38 -7.10 -17.46
CA TYR A 352 8.01 -7.35 -17.93
C TYR A 352 7.85 -8.71 -18.62
N LEU A 353 8.85 -9.15 -19.39
CA LEU A 353 8.82 -10.43 -20.07
C LEU A 353 8.87 -11.61 -19.07
N ILE A 354 9.70 -11.52 -18.03
CA ILE A 354 9.79 -12.55 -16.98
C ILE A 354 8.47 -12.62 -16.20
N THR A 355 7.92 -11.48 -15.80
CA THR A 355 6.62 -11.43 -15.11
C THR A 355 5.50 -11.99 -16.01
N LEU A 356 5.48 -11.64 -17.29
CA LEU A 356 4.49 -12.17 -18.23
C LEU A 356 4.66 -13.69 -18.42
N GLY A 357 5.91 -14.17 -18.53
CA GLY A 357 6.23 -15.59 -18.58
C GLY A 357 5.77 -16.34 -17.33
N MET A 358 5.93 -15.76 -16.14
CA MET A 358 5.40 -16.29 -14.88
C MET A 358 3.87 -16.42 -14.92
N LEU A 359 3.15 -15.39 -15.37
CA LEU A 359 1.68 -15.42 -15.47
C LEU A 359 1.21 -16.48 -16.49
N ILE A 360 1.86 -16.57 -17.66
CA ILE A 360 1.56 -17.59 -18.67
C ILE A 360 1.81 -19.00 -18.11
N ALA A 361 2.95 -19.22 -17.44
CA ALA A 361 3.28 -20.49 -16.81
C ALA A 361 2.22 -20.92 -15.78
N MET A 362 1.73 -20.00 -14.96
CA MET A 362 0.63 -20.29 -14.03
C MET A 362 -0.68 -20.60 -14.76
N LEU A 363 -1.01 -19.86 -15.82
CA LEU A 363 -2.20 -20.13 -16.66
C LEU A 363 -2.15 -21.50 -17.34
N LEU A 364 -0.95 -22.00 -17.67
CA LEU A 364 -0.74 -23.35 -18.20
C LEU A 364 -0.87 -24.45 -17.14
N GLY A 365 -1.15 -24.10 -15.88
CA GLY A 365 -1.35 -25.05 -14.80
C GLY A 365 -0.05 -25.54 -14.14
N LEU A 366 1.08 -24.86 -14.36
CA LEU A 366 2.31 -25.16 -13.62
C LEU A 366 2.14 -24.82 -12.14
N ASN A 367 2.95 -25.48 -11.28
CA ASN A 367 2.88 -25.24 -9.84
C ASN A 367 3.15 -23.76 -9.53
N MET A 368 2.18 -23.10 -8.89
CA MET A 368 2.20 -21.66 -8.66
C MET A 368 3.43 -21.23 -7.86
N SER A 369 3.75 -21.96 -6.79
CA SER A 369 4.86 -21.64 -5.87
C SER A 369 6.21 -21.70 -6.57
N TRP A 370 6.52 -22.83 -7.23
CA TRP A 370 7.77 -22.98 -7.97
C TRP A 370 7.89 -21.99 -9.13
N THR A 371 6.79 -21.69 -9.80
CA THR A 371 6.76 -20.70 -10.89
C THR A 371 7.11 -19.30 -10.38
N ALA A 372 6.51 -18.88 -9.26
CA ALA A 372 6.79 -17.57 -8.66
C ALA A 372 8.22 -17.46 -8.11
N ILE A 373 8.74 -18.49 -7.44
CA ILE A 373 10.13 -18.53 -6.95
C ILE A 373 11.11 -18.48 -8.12
N SER A 374 10.85 -19.23 -9.20
CA SER A 374 11.70 -19.23 -10.39
C SER A 374 11.73 -17.87 -11.08
N ALA A 375 10.58 -17.19 -11.17
CA ALA A 375 10.51 -15.83 -11.69
C ALA A 375 11.25 -14.82 -10.80
N ALA A 376 11.09 -14.92 -9.49
CA ALA A 376 11.82 -14.10 -8.53
C ALA A 376 13.34 -14.29 -8.64
N LEU A 377 13.80 -15.55 -8.74
CA LEU A 377 15.21 -15.86 -8.94
C LEU A 377 15.74 -15.31 -10.27
N ALA A 378 14.99 -15.49 -11.37
CA ALA A 378 15.36 -14.96 -12.67
C ALA A 378 15.49 -13.42 -12.66
N LEU A 379 14.60 -12.71 -11.96
CA LEU A 379 14.67 -11.26 -11.79
C LEU A 379 15.87 -10.81 -10.95
N VAL A 380 16.20 -11.55 -9.90
CA VAL A 380 17.40 -11.30 -9.08
C VAL A 380 18.67 -11.48 -9.91
N VAL A 381 18.75 -12.58 -10.68
CA VAL A 381 19.89 -12.84 -11.57
C VAL A 381 20.00 -11.78 -12.67
N LEU A 382 18.88 -11.31 -13.22
CA LEU A 382 18.84 -10.28 -14.27
C LEU A 382 19.52 -8.97 -13.84
N ASP A 383 19.47 -8.60 -12.56
CA ASP A 383 20.07 -7.36 -12.05
C ASP A 383 21.61 -7.44 -12.03
N PHE A 384 22.20 -8.65 -12.04
CA PHE A 384 23.65 -8.91 -11.90
C PHE A 384 24.33 -8.05 -10.82
N LYS A 385 23.58 -7.76 -9.76
CA LYS A 385 23.93 -6.86 -8.65
C LYS A 385 23.51 -7.50 -7.34
N ASP A 386 23.93 -6.87 -6.25
CA ASP A 386 23.48 -7.27 -4.92
C ASP A 386 21.96 -7.24 -4.83
N ALA A 387 21.37 -8.38 -4.46
CA ALA A 387 19.94 -8.55 -4.31
C ALA A 387 19.40 -7.89 -3.03
N ARG A 388 20.28 -7.54 -2.07
CA ARG A 388 19.88 -6.98 -0.76
C ARG A 388 18.90 -5.81 -0.87
N PRO A 389 19.10 -4.78 -1.71
CA PRO A 389 18.16 -3.66 -1.78
C PRO A 389 16.78 -4.08 -2.33
N SER A 390 16.71 -5.18 -3.09
CA SER A 390 15.45 -5.73 -3.59
C SER A 390 14.76 -6.54 -2.50
N LEU A 391 15.55 -7.38 -1.81
CA LEU A 391 15.08 -8.26 -0.76
C LEU A 391 14.68 -7.52 0.51
N GLU A 392 15.28 -6.38 0.83
CA GLU A 392 14.89 -5.52 1.97
C GLU A 392 13.49 -4.91 1.80
N LYS A 393 13.01 -4.75 0.57
CA LYS A 393 11.64 -4.29 0.30
C LYS A 393 10.58 -5.37 0.47
N VAL A 394 10.98 -6.65 0.60
CA VAL A 394 10.04 -7.75 0.82
C VAL A 394 9.48 -7.70 2.24
N SER A 395 8.18 -7.96 2.39
CA SER A 395 7.52 -7.94 3.70
C SER A 395 7.75 -9.25 4.45
N TYR A 396 8.93 -9.41 5.07
CA TYR A 396 9.22 -10.58 5.92
C TYR A 396 8.25 -10.71 7.10
N SER A 397 7.80 -9.58 7.63
CA SER A 397 6.79 -9.54 8.69
C SER A 397 5.49 -10.22 8.29
N LEU A 398 5.12 -10.18 7.00
CA LEU A 398 3.95 -10.87 6.49
C LEU A 398 4.17 -12.38 6.42
N LEU A 399 5.34 -12.85 5.95
CA LEU A 399 5.69 -14.28 5.93
C LEU A 399 5.65 -14.88 7.35
N ILE A 400 6.28 -14.19 8.32
CA ILE A 400 6.29 -14.60 9.73
C ILE A 400 4.86 -14.62 10.31
N PHE A 401 4.04 -13.64 9.93
CA PHE A 401 2.64 -13.60 10.33
C PHE A 401 1.85 -14.82 9.82
N PHE A 402 2.07 -15.28 8.58
CA PHE A 402 1.45 -16.49 8.06
C PHE A 402 1.91 -17.75 8.79
N CYS A 403 3.21 -17.88 9.10
CA CYS A 403 3.72 -19.00 9.89
C CYS A 403 2.98 -19.12 11.23
N GLY A 404 2.91 -18.02 11.99
CA GLY A 404 2.20 -18.01 13.28
C GLY A 404 0.70 -18.27 13.13
N MET A 405 0.08 -17.80 12.04
CA MET A 405 -1.35 -17.98 11.80
C MET A 405 -1.66 -19.42 11.48
N PHE A 406 -0.88 -20.08 10.61
CA PHE A 406 -1.10 -21.49 10.28
C PHE A 406 -1.01 -22.38 11.52
N ILE A 407 0.01 -22.17 12.34
CA ILE A 407 0.16 -22.88 13.62
C ILE A 407 -1.04 -22.62 14.53
N THR A 408 -1.45 -21.36 14.68
CA THR A 408 -2.54 -21.00 15.59
C THR A 408 -3.88 -21.54 15.11
N VAL A 409 -4.16 -21.47 13.82
CA VAL A 409 -5.42 -21.97 13.24
C VAL A 409 -5.45 -23.49 13.25
N ASP A 410 -4.35 -24.18 12.94
CA ASP A 410 -4.27 -25.64 13.07
C ASP A 410 -4.50 -26.08 14.53
N GLY A 411 -3.84 -25.42 15.49
CA GLY A 411 -4.07 -25.70 16.90
C GLY A 411 -5.51 -25.47 17.35
N PHE A 412 -6.14 -24.40 16.86
CA PHE A 412 -7.55 -24.16 17.14
C PHE A 412 -8.47 -25.20 16.47
N ASN A 413 -8.15 -25.66 15.26
CA ASN A 413 -8.87 -26.75 14.59
C ASN A 413 -8.85 -28.04 15.44
N LYS A 414 -7.74 -28.35 16.11
CA LYS A 414 -7.63 -29.52 17.01
C LYS A 414 -8.45 -29.42 18.30
N THR A 415 -8.99 -28.26 18.65
CA THR A 415 -9.93 -28.14 19.79
C THR A 415 -11.29 -28.78 19.50
N GLY A 416 -11.64 -28.93 18.21
CA GLY A 416 -12.95 -29.42 17.77
C GLY A 416 -14.05 -28.35 17.74
N ILE A 417 -13.81 -27.12 18.24
CA ILE A 417 -14.80 -26.03 18.19
C ILE A 417 -15.23 -25.72 16.75
N PRO A 418 -14.31 -25.51 15.78
CA PRO A 418 -14.73 -25.23 14.40
C PRO A 418 -15.53 -26.37 13.79
N SER A 419 -15.24 -27.63 14.15
CA SER A 419 -16.01 -28.79 13.70
C SER A 419 -17.42 -28.82 14.30
N ALA A 420 -17.56 -28.55 15.60
CA ALA A 420 -18.86 -28.49 16.24
C ALA A 420 -19.74 -27.35 15.68
N LEU A 421 -19.15 -26.19 15.42
CA LEU A 421 -19.84 -25.07 14.79
C LEU A 421 -20.28 -25.43 13.37
N TRP A 422 -19.41 -26.08 12.60
CA TRP A 422 -19.76 -26.54 11.25
C TRP A 422 -20.88 -27.57 11.26
N GLU A 423 -20.85 -28.57 12.14
CA GLU A 423 -21.91 -29.60 12.24
C GLU A 423 -23.29 -28.98 12.53
N PHE A 424 -23.34 -27.89 13.30
CA PHE A 424 -24.57 -27.14 13.53
C PHE A 424 -25.06 -26.40 12.29
N MET A 425 -24.13 -25.86 11.49
CA MET A 425 -24.45 -24.98 10.36
C MET A 425 -24.65 -25.75 9.04
N GLU A 426 -23.96 -26.88 8.87
CA GLU A 426 -23.92 -27.68 7.64
C GLU A 426 -25.32 -27.98 7.08
N PRO A 427 -26.34 -28.40 7.86
CA PRO A 427 -27.66 -28.71 7.32
C PRO A 427 -28.34 -27.52 6.63
N TYR A 428 -27.95 -26.29 7.01
CA TYR A 428 -28.50 -25.05 6.50
C TYR A 428 -27.64 -24.40 5.42
N SER A 429 -26.35 -24.74 5.34
CA SER A 429 -25.35 -24.08 4.47
C SER A 429 -24.88 -24.93 3.28
N ARG A 430 -25.55 -26.05 2.99
CA ARG A 430 -25.20 -26.91 1.86
C ARG A 430 -25.31 -26.19 0.51
N VAL A 431 -24.38 -26.50 -0.38
CA VAL A 431 -24.23 -25.85 -1.70
C VAL A 431 -25.20 -26.43 -2.75
N ASP A 432 -25.96 -27.48 -2.41
CA ASP A 432 -26.99 -28.10 -3.25
C ASP A 432 -28.20 -27.19 -3.50
N ARG A 433 -28.46 -26.24 -2.58
CA ARG A 433 -29.61 -25.33 -2.65
C ARG A 433 -29.18 -23.87 -2.67
N SER A 434 -29.90 -23.05 -3.43
CA SER A 434 -29.69 -21.60 -3.46
C SER A 434 -29.77 -20.95 -2.07
N SER A 435 -30.71 -21.38 -1.22
CA SER A 435 -30.80 -20.88 0.15
C SER A 435 -29.58 -21.23 1.00
N GLY A 436 -28.98 -22.41 0.78
CA GLY A 436 -27.79 -22.84 1.52
C GLY A 436 -26.55 -22.07 1.10
N ILE A 437 -26.40 -21.77 -0.19
CA ILE A 437 -25.36 -20.85 -0.70
C ILE A 437 -25.48 -19.46 -0.07
N VAL A 438 -26.71 -18.93 0.06
CA VAL A 438 -26.95 -17.62 0.70
C VAL A 438 -26.56 -17.66 2.17
N ILE A 439 -26.95 -18.70 2.91
CA ILE A 439 -26.59 -18.86 4.32
C ILE A 439 -25.08 -18.99 4.48
N LEU A 440 -24.43 -19.82 3.67
CA LEU A 440 -22.98 -19.96 3.64
C LEU A 440 -22.29 -18.60 3.38
N ALA A 441 -22.77 -17.84 2.41
CA ALA A 441 -22.21 -16.52 2.09
C ALA A 441 -22.38 -15.52 3.24
N LEU A 442 -23.54 -15.49 3.91
CA LEU A 442 -23.76 -14.65 5.08
C LEU A 442 -22.79 -14.99 6.21
N VAL A 443 -22.56 -16.28 6.44
CA VAL A 443 -21.64 -16.78 7.45
C VAL A 443 -20.21 -16.36 7.14
N ILE A 444 -19.76 -16.55 5.89
CA ILE A 444 -18.43 -16.13 5.45
C ILE A 444 -18.30 -14.61 5.57
N LEU A 445 -19.33 -13.84 5.21
CA LEU A 445 -19.31 -12.37 5.27
C LEU A 445 -19.16 -11.85 6.70
N VAL A 446 -19.91 -12.43 7.66
CA VAL A 446 -19.81 -12.10 9.08
C VAL A 446 -18.45 -12.51 9.62
N LEU A 447 -18.03 -13.76 9.37
CA LEU A 447 -16.75 -14.26 9.87
C LEU A 447 -15.56 -13.51 9.27
N SER A 448 -15.59 -13.13 7.99
CA SER A 448 -14.48 -12.39 7.38
C SER A 448 -14.31 -10.99 7.97
N ASN A 449 -15.41 -10.35 8.41
CA ASN A 449 -15.32 -9.05 9.11
C ASN A 449 -14.97 -9.18 10.59
N LEU A 450 -15.25 -10.32 11.22
CA LEU A 450 -14.91 -10.58 12.61
C LEU A 450 -13.49 -11.14 12.75
N ALA A 451 -13.20 -12.26 12.06
CA ALA A 451 -11.98 -13.05 12.11
C ALA A 451 -10.88 -12.63 11.13
N SER A 452 -11.15 -11.69 10.21
CA SER A 452 -10.34 -11.43 9.00
C SER A 452 -10.46 -12.54 7.95
N ASN A 453 -10.12 -12.21 6.71
CA ASN A 453 -10.32 -13.09 5.56
C ASN A 453 -9.51 -14.39 5.65
N VAL A 454 -8.21 -14.32 5.93
CA VAL A 454 -7.33 -15.51 5.93
C VAL A 454 -7.72 -16.52 7.03
N PRO A 455 -7.88 -16.15 8.31
CA PRO A 455 -8.31 -17.11 9.32
C PRO A 455 -9.68 -17.72 9.02
N THR A 456 -10.62 -16.93 8.46
CA THR A 456 -11.94 -17.43 8.06
C THR A 456 -11.82 -18.55 7.02
N VAL A 457 -10.97 -18.36 6.02
CA VAL A 457 -10.70 -19.37 4.99
C VAL A 457 -10.09 -20.63 5.60
N LEU A 458 -9.09 -20.50 6.46
CA LEU A 458 -8.42 -21.67 7.08
C LEU A 458 -9.34 -22.45 8.03
N LEU A 459 -10.31 -21.78 8.66
CA LEU A 459 -11.27 -22.42 9.57
C LEU A 459 -12.42 -23.11 8.82
N LEU A 460 -12.93 -22.49 7.76
CA LEU A 460 -14.10 -22.99 7.03
C LEU A 460 -13.72 -23.88 5.83
N GLY A 461 -12.63 -23.57 5.13
CA GLY A 461 -12.31 -24.10 3.80
C GLY A 461 -12.46 -25.60 3.66
N ALA A 462 -11.69 -26.37 4.43
CA ALA A 462 -11.71 -27.82 4.38
C ALA A 462 -13.10 -28.41 4.68
N ARG A 463 -13.90 -27.77 5.54
CA ARG A 463 -15.21 -28.26 5.96
C ARG A 463 -16.29 -27.99 4.91
N VAL A 464 -16.29 -26.76 4.37
CA VAL A 464 -17.16 -26.37 3.26
C VAL A 464 -16.86 -27.26 2.04
N ALA A 465 -15.58 -27.46 1.73
CA ALA A 465 -15.14 -28.32 0.64
C ALA A 465 -15.56 -29.78 0.84
N ALA A 466 -15.34 -30.34 2.04
CA ALA A 466 -15.75 -31.72 2.34
C ALA A 466 -17.27 -31.92 2.22
N SER A 467 -18.08 -30.97 2.69
CA SER A 467 -19.53 -31.03 2.54
C SER A 467 -19.98 -30.94 1.07
N ALA A 468 -19.32 -30.10 0.28
CA ALA A 468 -19.62 -29.95 -1.14
C ALA A 468 -19.12 -31.15 -1.98
N ALA A 469 -17.97 -31.72 -1.65
CA ALA A 469 -17.42 -32.92 -2.28
C ALA A 469 -18.31 -34.16 -2.09
N ALA A 470 -19.09 -34.21 -1.01
CA ALA A 470 -20.11 -35.24 -0.80
C ALA A 470 -21.28 -35.16 -1.80
N ILE A 471 -21.47 -34.01 -2.46
CA ILE A 471 -22.47 -33.80 -3.51
C ILE A 471 -21.84 -34.12 -4.88
N SER A 472 -20.80 -33.37 -5.26
CA SER A 472 -20.06 -33.60 -6.50
C SER A 472 -18.68 -32.92 -6.48
N LYS A 473 -17.78 -33.35 -7.39
CA LYS A 473 -16.46 -32.69 -7.58
C LYS A 473 -16.59 -31.26 -8.11
N GLU A 474 -17.64 -30.98 -8.89
CA GLU A 474 -17.90 -29.63 -9.40
C GLU A 474 -18.35 -28.70 -8.26
N ASP A 475 -19.18 -29.20 -7.34
CA ASP A 475 -19.63 -28.45 -6.17
C ASP A 475 -18.47 -28.18 -5.20
N GLU A 476 -17.52 -29.10 -5.05
CA GLU A 476 -16.29 -28.87 -4.27
C GLU A 476 -15.51 -27.66 -4.83
N LYS A 477 -15.26 -27.65 -6.15
CA LYS A 477 -14.60 -26.53 -6.82
C LYS A 477 -15.40 -25.24 -6.61
N ARG A 478 -16.70 -25.27 -6.86
CA ARG A 478 -17.60 -24.13 -6.72
C ARG A 478 -17.61 -23.57 -5.29
N ALA A 479 -17.60 -24.43 -4.28
CA ALA A 479 -17.56 -24.05 -2.88
C ALA A 479 -16.27 -23.27 -2.53
N TRP A 480 -15.12 -23.72 -3.03
CA TRP A 480 -13.85 -22.99 -2.88
C TRP A 480 -13.89 -21.61 -3.57
N LEU A 481 -14.46 -21.53 -4.76
CA LEU A 481 -14.61 -20.26 -5.48
C LEU A 481 -15.59 -19.30 -4.80
N ILE A 482 -16.71 -19.82 -4.26
CA ILE A 482 -17.63 -19.04 -3.42
C ILE A 482 -16.90 -18.53 -2.19
N LEU A 483 -16.12 -19.36 -1.52
CA LEU A 483 -15.34 -18.95 -0.36
C LEU A 483 -14.33 -17.85 -0.71
N ALA A 484 -13.63 -17.96 -1.84
CA ALA A 484 -12.68 -16.96 -2.32
C ALA A 484 -13.35 -15.62 -2.62
N TRP A 485 -14.46 -15.66 -3.37
CA TRP A 485 -15.22 -14.47 -3.72
C TRP A 485 -15.81 -13.78 -2.49
N VAL A 486 -16.58 -14.52 -1.68
CA VAL A 486 -17.32 -13.94 -0.56
C VAL A 486 -16.35 -13.44 0.51
N SER A 487 -15.31 -14.20 0.88
CA SER A 487 -14.34 -13.76 1.89
C SER A 487 -13.57 -12.51 1.46
N THR A 488 -13.28 -12.37 0.15
CA THR A 488 -12.57 -11.20 -0.36
C THR A 488 -13.48 -9.98 -0.48
N VAL A 489 -14.69 -10.14 -1.05
CA VAL A 489 -15.65 -9.04 -1.22
C VAL A 489 -16.20 -8.58 0.13
N ALA A 490 -16.35 -9.48 1.11
CA ALA A 490 -16.75 -9.13 2.48
C ALA A 490 -15.84 -8.07 3.12
N GLY A 491 -14.59 -7.96 2.68
CA GLY A 491 -13.67 -6.92 3.10
C GLY A 491 -14.16 -5.49 2.81
N ASN A 492 -15.08 -5.31 1.87
CA ASN A 492 -15.68 -4.00 1.55
C ASN A 492 -16.78 -3.57 2.53
N LEU A 493 -17.24 -4.46 3.41
CA LEU A 493 -18.36 -4.18 4.30
C LEU A 493 -18.03 -3.05 5.27
N SER A 494 -16.84 -3.10 5.85
CA SER A 494 -16.41 -2.17 6.91
C SER A 494 -14.97 -1.71 6.68
N LEU A 495 -14.64 -0.56 7.26
CA LEU A 495 -13.27 -0.01 7.17
C LEU A 495 -12.21 -0.98 7.73
N LEU A 496 -12.58 -1.79 8.72
CA LEU A 496 -11.72 -2.80 9.35
C LEU A 496 -11.75 -4.16 8.63
N GLY A 497 -12.68 -4.36 7.70
CA GLY A 497 -12.93 -5.66 7.06
C GLY A 497 -11.81 -6.14 6.13
N SER A 498 -10.92 -5.24 5.68
CA SER A 498 -9.78 -5.61 4.84
C SER A 498 -8.56 -4.75 5.14
N ALA A 499 -7.37 -5.33 5.01
CA ALA A 499 -6.10 -4.61 5.06
C ALA A 499 -6.04 -3.50 4.00
N ALA A 500 -6.63 -3.72 2.82
CA ALA A 500 -6.68 -2.73 1.75
C ALA A 500 -7.37 -1.43 2.20
N ASN A 501 -8.49 -1.53 2.91
CA ASN A 501 -9.25 -0.38 3.40
C ASN A 501 -8.43 0.44 4.39
N LEU A 502 -7.73 -0.24 5.31
CA LEU A 502 -6.84 0.38 6.29
C LEU A 502 -5.61 1.02 5.62
N ILE A 503 -5.03 0.37 4.62
CA ILE A 503 -3.91 0.89 3.85
C ILE A 503 -4.33 2.18 3.16
N VAL A 504 -5.44 2.19 2.41
CA VAL A 504 -5.93 3.39 1.73
C VAL A 504 -6.21 4.51 2.73
N CYS A 505 -6.83 4.19 3.87
CA CYS A 505 -7.11 5.17 4.93
C CYS A 505 -5.82 5.76 5.52
N GLU A 506 -4.83 4.93 5.84
CA GLU A 506 -3.58 5.38 6.45
C GLU A 506 -2.72 6.16 5.45
N GLN A 507 -2.67 5.72 4.19
CA GLN A 507 -1.97 6.44 3.13
C GLN A 507 -2.63 7.79 2.83
N ALA A 508 -3.96 7.85 2.85
CA ALA A 508 -4.69 9.12 2.72
C ALA A 508 -4.46 10.06 3.90
N ARG A 509 -4.31 9.52 5.12
CA ARG A 509 -3.97 10.33 6.30
C ARG A 509 -2.53 10.86 6.26
N ARG A 510 -1.57 10.03 5.84
CA ARG A 510 -0.13 10.38 5.79
C ARG A 510 0.26 11.21 4.58
N ALA A 511 -0.62 11.37 3.59
CA ALA A 511 -0.30 12.09 2.37
C ALA A 511 0.11 13.55 2.69
N PRO A 512 1.35 13.96 2.37
CA PRO A 512 1.96 15.21 2.88
C PRO A 512 1.25 16.49 2.44
N ASN A 513 0.36 16.42 1.44
CA ASN A 513 -0.24 17.58 0.80
C ASN A 513 -1.78 17.59 0.82
N ILE A 514 -2.41 16.49 1.28
CA ILE A 514 -3.88 16.29 1.36
C ILE A 514 -4.13 15.19 2.40
N SER A 515 -4.06 15.53 3.69
CA SER A 515 -4.47 14.58 4.72
C SER A 515 -5.98 14.43 4.68
N TYR A 516 -6.48 13.26 4.32
CA TYR A 516 -7.90 12.93 4.39
C TYR A 516 -8.13 11.75 5.33
N THR A 517 -9.03 11.91 6.29
CA THR A 517 -9.39 10.83 7.21
C THR A 517 -10.70 10.19 6.78
N LEU A 518 -10.63 8.95 6.29
CA LEU A 518 -11.81 8.14 6.01
C LEU A 518 -12.37 7.59 7.33
N THR A 519 -13.57 8.01 7.71
CA THR A 519 -14.21 7.55 8.95
C THR A 519 -14.89 6.19 8.75
N PHE A 520 -14.99 5.41 9.83
CA PHE A 520 -15.67 4.11 9.83
C PHE A 520 -17.10 4.20 9.31
N TRP A 521 -17.87 5.17 9.79
CA TRP A 521 -19.27 5.35 9.41
C TRP A 521 -19.46 5.74 7.95
N ASN A 522 -18.59 6.61 7.41
CA ASN A 522 -18.66 6.99 6.00
C ASN A 522 -18.33 5.82 5.08
N HIS A 523 -17.37 4.99 5.48
CA HIS A 523 -17.09 3.74 4.78
C HIS A 523 -18.28 2.79 4.85
N LEU A 524 -18.84 2.54 6.04
CA LEU A 524 -19.94 1.59 6.24
C LEU A 524 -21.22 1.95 5.47
N LYS A 525 -21.55 3.25 5.37
CA LYS A 525 -22.72 3.75 4.60
C LYS A 525 -22.69 3.29 3.13
N PHE A 526 -21.50 3.20 2.53
CA PHE A 526 -21.31 2.69 1.18
C PHE A 526 -21.02 1.17 1.18
N GLY A 527 -20.17 0.73 2.09
CA GLY A 527 -19.66 -0.63 2.18
C GLY A 527 -20.76 -1.66 2.40
N LEU A 528 -21.74 -1.36 3.27
CA LEU A 528 -22.87 -2.26 3.53
C LEU A 528 -23.72 -2.55 2.28
N PRO A 529 -24.35 -1.56 1.62
CA PRO A 529 -25.16 -1.83 0.44
C PRO A 529 -24.32 -2.37 -0.73
N SER A 530 -23.12 -1.83 -0.98
CA SER A 530 -22.29 -2.29 -2.08
C SER A 530 -21.86 -3.75 -1.92
N THR A 531 -21.38 -4.14 -0.73
CA THR A 531 -20.93 -5.50 -0.46
C THR A 531 -22.05 -6.52 -0.63
N ILE A 532 -23.25 -6.23 -0.12
CA ILE A 532 -24.40 -7.14 -0.25
C ILE A 532 -24.76 -7.34 -1.73
N ILE A 533 -24.87 -6.24 -2.50
CA ILE A 533 -25.24 -6.31 -3.92
C ILE A 533 -24.18 -7.05 -4.73
N VAL A 534 -22.90 -6.68 -4.59
CA VAL A 534 -21.80 -7.30 -5.34
C VAL A 534 -21.64 -8.77 -4.96
N THR A 535 -21.76 -9.11 -3.68
CA THR A 535 -21.71 -10.50 -3.23
C THR A 535 -22.85 -11.31 -3.85
N ALA A 536 -24.09 -10.84 -3.75
CA ALA A 536 -25.25 -11.53 -4.28
C ALA A 536 -25.17 -11.77 -5.79
N ILE A 537 -24.75 -10.76 -6.56
CA ILE A 537 -24.57 -10.90 -8.01
C ILE A 537 -23.46 -11.90 -8.31
N GLY A 538 -22.32 -11.80 -7.64
CA GLY A 538 -21.21 -12.73 -7.87
C GLY A 538 -21.55 -14.19 -7.59
N LEU A 539 -22.34 -14.47 -6.55
CA LEU A 539 -22.81 -15.84 -6.24
C LEU A 539 -23.61 -16.49 -7.38
N THR A 540 -24.30 -15.69 -8.20
CA THR A 540 -25.05 -16.20 -9.36
C THR A 540 -24.15 -16.52 -10.56
N LEU A 541 -22.93 -15.98 -10.58
CA LEU A 541 -21.99 -16.04 -11.70
C LEU A 541 -20.86 -17.04 -11.48
N ILE A 542 -20.56 -17.37 -10.23
CA ILE A 542 -19.52 -18.35 -9.87
C ILE A 542 -20.00 -19.76 -10.21
N ARG A 543 -19.18 -20.46 -11.00
CA ARG A 543 -19.42 -21.82 -11.48
C ARG A 543 -18.26 -22.73 -11.14
#